data_AF-A0A537ITP6-F1
#
_entry.id   AF-A0A537ITP6-F1
#
_cell.length_a   1.000
_cell.length_b   1.000
_cell.length_c   1.000
_cell.angle_alpha   90.00
_cell.angle_beta   90.00
_cell.angle_gamma   90.00
#
_symmetry.space_group_name_H-M   'P 1'
#
loop_
_entity.id
_entity.type
_entity.pdbx_description
1 polymer ?
#
loop_
_entity_poly.entity_id
_entity_poly.type
_entity_poly.pdbx_seq_one_letter_code
_entity_poly.pdbx_strand_id
1 'polypeptide(L)'
;MKAYLIDSPAGLFLLEKTGKISERALFAHNPSDAAAQLKQVLNGELPPESSAFGQRLSQLELDQVTVDSEPLARLARSIVKAEVVQDENDPTVSKLRNRLPSILVRLRIIESKD
;
A
#
# COMPACT_ATOMS: atom_id res chain seq x y z
N MET A 1 7.54 -2.58 14.91
CA MET A 1 7.31 -1.24 14.29
C MET A 1 5.86 -1.04 13.86
N LYS A 2 5.28 0.18 13.98
CA LYS A 2 3.96 0.51 13.38
C LYS A 2 4.09 1.01 11.94
N ALA A 3 3.26 0.50 11.04
CA ALA A 3 3.26 0.84 9.62
C ALA A 3 1.84 1.11 9.09
N TYR A 4 1.77 1.68 7.90
CA TYR A 4 0.54 2.08 7.22
C TYR A 4 0.56 1.51 5.81
N LEU A 5 -0.41 0.65 5.47
CA LEU A 5 -0.53 0.11 4.12
C LEU A 5 -1.52 0.96 3.33
N ILE A 6 -1.08 1.45 2.17
CA ILE A 6 -1.85 2.35 1.31
C ILE A 6 -1.83 1.81 -0.11
N ASP A 7 -3.02 1.67 -0.69
CA ASP A 7 -3.22 1.40 -2.11
C ASP A 7 -3.32 2.70 -2.92
N SER A 8 -2.95 2.63 -4.20
CA SER A 8 -3.14 3.71 -5.16
C SER A 8 -3.13 3.13 -6.59
N PRO A 9 -3.49 3.92 -7.62
CA PRO A 9 -3.34 3.50 -9.01
C PRO A 9 -1.90 3.13 -9.41
N ALA A 10 -0.89 3.63 -8.69
CA ALA A 10 0.52 3.32 -8.96
C ALA A 10 0.98 2.01 -8.30
N GLY A 11 0.23 1.46 -7.33
CA GLY A 11 0.63 0.29 -6.58
C GLY A 11 0.24 0.28 -5.10
N LEU A 12 0.81 -0.68 -4.38
CA LEU A 12 0.72 -0.86 -2.93
C LEU A 12 1.97 -0.33 -2.24
N PHE A 13 1.80 0.37 -1.13
CA PHE A 13 2.89 1.00 -0.39
C PHE A 13 2.73 0.75 1.11
N LEU A 14 3.75 0.18 1.72
CA LEU A 14 3.90 0.13 3.17
C LEU A 14 4.73 1.33 3.61
N LEU A 15 4.14 2.24 4.37
CA LEU A 15 4.80 3.45 4.85
C LEU A 15 4.97 3.44 6.37
N GLU A 16 6.05 4.07 6.82
CA GLU A 16 6.18 4.50 8.21
C GLU A 16 5.35 5.79 8.44
N LYS A 17 5.07 6.13 9.70
CA LYS A 17 4.37 7.37 10.09
C LYS A 17 4.98 8.65 9.48
N THR A 18 6.28 8.63 9.20
CA THR A 18 7.03 9.75 8.61
C THR A 18 6.70 9.99 7.13
N GLY A 19 6.14 8.99 6.44
CA GLY A 19 5.97 8.93 5.00
C GLY A 19 7.16 8.29 4.27
N LYS A 20 8.12 7.70 4.99
CA LYS A 20 9.12 6.82 4.39
C LYS A 20 8.45 5.54 3.90
N ILE A 21 8.73 5.15 2.66
CA ILE A 21 8.27 3.88 2.09
C ILE A 21 9.22 2.78 2.58
N SER A 22 8.70 1.82 3.33
CA SER A 22 9.43 0.63 3.79
C SER A 22 9.39 -0.47 2.74
N GLU A 23 8.23 -0.67 2.11
CA GLU A 23 8.03 -1.66 1.05
C GLU A 23 7.05 -1.15 0.00
N ARG A 24 7.17 -1.63 -1.24
CA ARG A 24 6.25 -1.30 -2.32
C ARG A 24 6.07 -2.43 -3.33
N ALA A 25 4.89 -2.48 -3.93
CA ALA A 25 4.62 -3.17 -5.19
C ALA A 25 4.14 -2.12 -6.19
N LEU A 26 4.81 -1.96 -7.32
CA LEU A 26 4.34 -1.09 -8.39
C LEU A 26 3.44 -1.89 -9.32
N PHE A 27 2.36 -1.26 -9.75
CA PHE A 27 1.49 -1.83 -10.78
C PHE A 27 2.10 -1.66 -12.16
N ALA A 28 1.50 -2.34 -13.14
CA ALA A 28 1.89 -2.28 -14.53
C ALA A 28 1.91 -0.82 -15.04
N HIS A 29 2.84 -0.52 -15.95
CA HIS A 29 2.92 0.83 -16.55
C HIS A 29 1.73 1.14 -17.45
N ASN A 30 1.11 0.13 -18.06
CA ASN A 30 -0.05 0.36 -18.90
C ASN A 30 -1.31 0.52 -18.01
N PRO A 31 -2.18 1.50 -18.31
CA PRO A 31 -3.33 1.80 -17.44
C PRO A 31 -4.35 0.67 -17.29
N SER A 32 -4.54 -0.14 -18.33
CA SER A 32 -5.52 -1.24 -18.32
C SER A 32 -5.13 -2.33 -17.31
N ASP A 33 -3.88 -2.77 -17.34
CA ASP A 33 -3.38 -3.78 -16.41
C ASP A 33 -3.27 -3.19 -15.00
N ALA A 34 -2.85 -1.92 -14.86
CA ALA A 34 -2.81 -1.26 -13.56
C ALA A 34 -4.20 -1.18 -12.90
N ALA A 35 -5.23 -0.86 -13.69
CA ALA A 35 -6.61 -0.85 -13.21
C ALA A 35 -7.10 -2.26 -12.82
N ALA A 36 -6.71 -3.30 -13.57
CA ALA A 36 -7.04 -4.68 -13.24
C ALA A 36 -6.35 -5.13 -11.93
N GLN A 37 -5.11 -4.72 -11.70
CA GLN A 37 -4.38 -4.98 -10.46
C GLN A 37 -4.99 -4.21 -9.28
N LEU A 38 -5.33 -2.93 -9.46
CA LEU A 38 -6.01 -2.15 -8.43
C LEU A 38 -7.36 -2.77 -8.06
N LYS A 39 -8.14 -3.25 -9.06
CA LYS A 39 -9.43 -3.89 -8.81
C LYS A 39 -9.30 -5.13 -7.92
N GLN A 40 -8.25 -5.93 -8.10
CA GLN A 40 -7.97 -7.08 -7.22
C GLN A 40 -7.73 -6.61 -5.78
N VAL A 41 -6.89 -5.57 -5.59
CA VAL A 41 -6.65 -4.99 -4.26
C VAL A 41 -7.94 -4.47 -3.61
N LEU A 42 -8.79 -3.79 -4.38
CA LEU A 42 -10.09 -3.30 -3.91
C LEU A 42 -11.08 -4.43 -3.55
N ASN A 43 -10.84 -5.66 -4.03
CA ASN A 43 -11.56 -6.86 -3.63
C ASN A 43 -10.88 -7.60 -2.45
N GLY A 44 -9.75 -7.09 -1.95
CA GLY A 44 -8.96 -7.70 -0.88
C GLY A 44 -8.02 -8.80 -1.34
N GLU A 45 -7.68 -8.83 -2.63
CA GLU A 45 -6.82 -9.82 -3.26
C GLU A 45 -5.47 -9.20 -3.65
N LEU A 46 -4.38 -9.89 -3.35
CA LEU A 46 -3.05 -9.47 -3.80
C LEU A 46 -2.87 -9.86 -5.28
N PRO A 47 -2.55 -8.91 -6.18
CA PRO A 47 -2.25 -9.24 -7.56
C PRO A 47 -1.10 -10.26 -7.66
N PRO A 48 -1.16 -11.27 -8.55
CA PRO A 48 -0.11 -12.27 -8.69
C PRO A 48 1.28 -11.66 -8.95
N GLU A 49 1.34 -10.56 -9.71
CA GLU A 49 2.58 -9.84 -10.00
C GLU A 49 3.17 -9.17 -8.75
N SER A 50 2.35 -8.95 -7.72
CA SER A 50 2.75 -8.42 -6.42
C SER A 50 3.10 -9.51 -5.39
N SER A 51 3.20 -10.78 -5.79
CA SER A 51 3.55 -11.90 -4.90
C SER A 51 4.86 -11.69 -4.14
N ALA A 52 5.89 -11.16 -4.80
CA ALA A 52 7.17 -10.84 -4.15
C ALA A 52 7.04 -9.78 -3.04
N PHE A 53 6.10 -8.84 -3.18
CA PHE A 53 5.80 -7.87 -2.13
C PHE A 53 5.10 -8.53 -0.94
N GLY A 54 4.14 -9.43 -1.18
CA GLY A 54 3.53 -10.22 -0.12
C GLY A 54 4.56 -11.05 0.67
N GLN A 55 5.48 -11.70 -0.04
CA GLN A 55 6.58 -12.44 0.60
C GLN A 55 7.45 -11.54 1.49
N ARG A 56 7.89 -10.38 1.00
CA ARG A 56 8.68 -9.42 1.80
C ARG A 56 7.90 -8.91 3.01
N LEU A 57 6.62 -8.56 2.83
CA LEU A 57 5.75 -8.13 3.93
C LEU A 57 5.61 -9.20 5.02
N SER A 58 5.47 -10.48 4.65
CA SER A 58 5.33 -11.58 5.60
C SER A 58 6.56 -11.82 6.48
N GLN A 59 7.72 -11.33 6.04
CA GLN A 59 9.01 -11.46 6.71
C GLN A 59 9.34 -10.25 7.60
N LEU A 60 8.57 -9.15 7.50
CA LEU A 60 8.78 -7.97 8.32
C LEU A 60 8.28 -8.18 9.75
N GLU A 61 9.11 -7.79 10.71
CA GLU A 61 8.74 -7.71 12.12
C GLU A 61 8.00 -6.39 12.41
N LEU A 62 6.71 -6.37 12.08
CA LEU A 62 5.80 -5.27 12.35
C LEU A 62 4.99 -5.56 13.62
N ASP A 63 4.72 -4.54 14.42
CA ASP A 63 3.83 -4.67 15.58
C ASP A 63 2.38 -4.51 15.12
N GLN A 64 2.15 -3.54 14.22
CA GLN A 64 0.84 -3.13 13.76
C GLN A 64 0.91 -2.59 12.33
N VAL A 65 -0.08 -2.93 11.51
CA VAL A 65 -0.36 -2.33 10.21
C VAL A 65 -1.72 -1.65 10.25
N THR A 66 -1.76 -0.34 10.03
CA THR A 66 -3.01 0.42 9.90
C THR A 66 -3.39 0.59 8.43
N VAL A 67 -4.68 0.43 8.14
CA VAL A 67 -5.31 0.65 6.83
C VAL A 67 -6.63 1.40 7.03
N ASP A 68 -7.20 1.95 5.98
CA ASP A 68 -8.45 2.72 6.02
C ASP A 68 -9.63 2.04 5.34
N SER A 69 -9.45 0.85 4.77
CA SER A 69 -10.53 0.11 4.12
C SER A 69 -10.50 -1.38 4.50
N GLU A 70 -11.68 -1.98 4.63
CA GLU A 70 -11.81 -3.40 4.97
C GLU A 70 -11.21 -4.35 3.92
N PRO A 71 -11.34 -4.11 2.59
CA PRO A 71 -10.64 -4.93 1.60
C PRO A 71 -9.13 -4.95 1.82
N LEU A 72 -8.53 -3.78 2.08
CA LEU A 72 -7.10 -3.67 2.33
C LEU A 72 -6.72 -4.31 3.68
N ALA A 73 -7.61 -4.25 4.68
CA ALA A 73 -7.41 -4.94 5.96
C ALA A 73 -7.41 -6.45 5.79
N ARG A 74 -8.35 -6.99 5.01
CA ARG A 74 -8.40 -8.41 4.66
C ARG A 74 -7.13 -8.86 3.92
N LEU A 75 -6.70 -8.07 2.93
CA LEU A 75 -5.46 -8.31 2.20
C LEU A 75 -4.28 -8.34 3.19
N ALA A 76 -4.12 -7.31 4.02
CA ALA A 76 -3.02 -7.23 4.98
C ALA A 76 -3.02 -8.43 5.94
N ARG A 77 -4.17 -8.80 6.51
CA ARG A 77 -4.34 -9.95 7.42
C ARG A 77 -3.93 -11.28 6.77
N SER A 78 -4.06 -11.42 5.45
CA SER A 78 -3.63 -12.64 4.75
C SER A 78 -2.11 -12.73 4.51
N ILE A 79 -1.38 -11.64 4.74
CA ILE A 79 0.04 -11.52 4.42
C ILE A 79 0.91 -11.35 5.68
N VAL A 80 0.55 -10.41 6.55
CA VAL A 80 1.38 -10.03 7.71
C VAL A 80 0.99 -10.84 8.94
N LYS A 81 1.96 -11.04 9.83
CA LYS A 81 1.74 -11.65 11.17
C LYS A 81 1.38 -10.61 12.24
N ALA A 82 1.43 -9.32 11.90
CA ALA A 82 1.20 -8.20 12.80
C ALA A 82 -0.29 -7.97 13.06
N GLU A 83 -0.60 -7.18 14.09
CA GLU A 83 -1.96 -6.68 14.31
C GLU A 83 -2.38 -5.80 13.12
N VAL A 84 -3.56 -6.05 12.54
CA VAL A 84 -4.12 -5.22 11.47
C VAL A 84 -5.29 -4.41 11.99
N VAL A 85 -5.09 -3.09 12.02
CA VAL A 85 -6.10 -2.12 12.45
C VAL A 85 -6.72 -1.46 11.21
N GLN A 86 -8.04 -1.58 11.07
CA GLN A 86 -8.79 -0.80 10.11
C GLN A 86 -9.34 0.45 10.80
N ASP A 87 -8.94 1.62 10.33
CA ASP A 87 -9.46 2.90 10.79
C ASP A 87 -9.56 3.86 9.59
N GLU A 88 -10.77 4.02 9.07
CA GLU A 88 -11.08 4.90 7.93
C GLU A 88 -10.86 6.38 8.26
N ASN A 89 -10.85 6.74 9.56
CA ASN A 89 -10.71 8.10 10.05
C ASN A 89 -9.32 8.38 10.63
N ASP A 90 -8.35 7.46 10.48
CA ASP A 90 -7.00 7.66 11.00
C ASP A 90 -6.35 8.88 10.30
N PRO A 91 -6.02 9.95 11.05
CA PRO A 91 -5.50 11.19 10.48
C PRO A 91 -4.11 11.00 9.84
N THR A 92 -3.37 9.97 10.24
CA THR A 92 -2.09 9.60 9.64
C THR A 92 -2.30 8.97 8.28
N VAL A 93 -3.24 8.02 8.13
CA VAL A 93 -3.55 7.41 6.82
C VAL A 93 -3.99 8.49 5.83
N SER A 94 -4.90 9.37 6.24
CA SER A 94 -5.34 10.50 5.41
C SER A 94 -4.18 11.42 5.00
N LYS A 95 -3.31 11.79 5.95
CA LYS A 95 -2.12 12.60 5.66
C LYS A 95 -1.15 11.90 4.70
N LEU A 96 -0.95 10.59 4.87
CA LEU A 96 -0.05 9.81 4.02
C LEU A 96 -0.62 9.66 2.61
N ARG A 97 -1.92 9.40 2.44
CA ARG A 97 -2.57 9.38 1.12
C ARG A 97 -2.41 10.70 0.38
N ASN A 98 -2.67 11.82 1.06
CA ASN A 98 -2.53 13.16 0.45
C ASN A 98 -1.08 13.48 0.05
N ARG A 99 -0.09 12.95 0.79
CA ARG A 99 1.34 13.13 0.48
C ARG A 99 1.88 12.13 -0.52
N LEU A 100 1.22 10.98 -0.69
CA LEU A 100 1.72 9.88 -1.50
C LEU A 100 2.09 10.34 -2.93
N PRO A 101 1.26 11.10 -3.69
CA PRO A 101 1.65 11.58 -5.02
C PRO A 101 2.99 12.32 -5.03
N SER A 102 3.20 13.26 -4.10
CA SER A 102 4.47 14.02 -4.00
C SER A 102 5.67 13.12 -3.67
N ILE A 103 5.47 12.08 -2.85
CA ILE A 103 6.50 11.08 -2.53
C ILE A 103 6.84 10.28 -3.78
N LEU A 104 5.83 9.85 -4.55
CA LEU A 104 6.02 9.06 -5.76
C LEU A 104 6.74 9.85 -6.87
N VAL A 105 6.42 11.14 -7.05
CA VAL A 105 7.14 12.04 -7.97
C VAL A 105 8.60 12.18 -7.57
N ARG A 106 8.88 12.44 -6.28
CA ARG A 106 10.25 12.57 -5.77
C ARG A 106 11.07 11.29 -5.99
N LEU A 107 10.42 10.12 -5.93
CA LEU A 107 11.04 8.82 -6.17
C LEU A 107 11.06 8.42 -7.65
N ARG A 108 10.64 9.31 -8.57
CA ARG A 108 10.54 9.08 -10.02
C ARG A 108 9.71 7.84 -10.38
N ILE A 109 8.69 7.54 -9.57
CA ILE A 109 7.75 6.43 -9.81
C ILE A 109 6.63 6.89 -10.75
N ILE A 110 6.18 8.13 -10.58
CA ILE A 110 5.22 8.79 -11.45
C ILE A 110 5.80 10.13 -11.93
N GLU A 111 5.33 10.61 -13.07
CA GLU A 111 5.71 11.92 -13.59
C GLU A 111 4.98 13.04 -12.85
N SER A 112 5.65 14.20 -12.72
CA SER A 112 4.98 15.43 -12.28
C SER A 112 4.02 15.85 -13.39
N LYS A 113 2.74 16.04 -13.04
CA LYS A 113 1.86 16.87 -13.86
C LYS A 113 1.97 18.29 -13.32
N ASP A 114 2.92 19.04 -13.85
CA ASP A 114 2.85 20.50 -13.86
C ASP A 114 1.73 20.97 -14.82
#